data_AF-A0A7W1ZB18-F1
#
_entry.id   AF-A0A7W1ZB18-F1
#
_cell.length_a   1.000
_cell.length_b   1.000
_cell.length_c   1.000
_cell.angle_alpha   90.00
_cell.angle_beta   90.00
_cell.angle_gamma   90.00
#
_symmetry.space_group_name_H-M   'P 1'
#
loop_
_entity.id
_entity.type
_entity.pdbx_description
1 polymer ?
#
loop_
_entity_poly.entity_id
_entity_poly.type
_entity_poly.pdbx_seq_one_letter_code
_entity_poly.pdbx_strand_id
1 'polypeptide(L)'
;MRKGGAPVDTYELSLALLGVIALVAAWLPAFLDQRPLSLPLVLVGIGALLFTVPSPLPELDPRQHLESTERLTELGVLVALVGAGLSIDRPIGWRRWAPTWRLLAVALPLGVGASAVLGWWALGLAPASAALLGAVLAPTDPVLASDVQVGEPTVDEHRVDDGAHHEEDDVRVTLTSEAGLNDGLAFPFVYAAIAIAATDGNGWIGRWVAVDVVYRVAAGVGIGVAVGWLLCRIAFRPPGPTRALADASEGFVGLAAMFLAYGAAELAHGYGFIAVFTA
;
A
#
# COMPACT_ATOMS: atom_id res chain seq x y z
N MET A 1 -33.25 -23.79 37.37
CA MET A 1 -33.03 -24.55 36.12
C MET A 1 -32.17 -23.69 35.21
N ARG A 2 -30.97 -24.18 34.92
CA ARG A 2 -29.87 -23.49 34.22
C ARG A 2 -30.30 -23.26 32.76
N LYS A 3 -30.40 -22.00 32.31
CA LYS A 3 -30.47 -21.69 30.88
C LYS A 3 -29.15 -22.20 30.27
N GLY A 4 -29.21 -23.32 29.55
CA GLY A 4 -28.08 -23.80 28.76
C GLY A 4 -27.79 -22.76 27.70
N GLY A 5 -26.70 -22.01 27.87
CA GLY A 5 -26.20 -21.11 26.84
C GLY A 5 -25.90 -21.96 25.62
N ALA A 6 -26.52 -21.65 24.49
CA ALA A 6 -26.07 -22.15 23.21
C ALA A 6 -24.57 -21.84 23.08
N PRO A 7 -23.75 -22.75 22.52
CA PRO A 7 -22.37 -22.42 22.21
C PRO A 7 -22.40 -21.15 21.35
N VAL A 8 -21.66 -20.12 21.78
CA VAL A 8 -21.54 -18.87 21.03
C VAL A 8 -21.08 -19.23 19.63
N ASP A 9 -21.84 -18.82 18.61
CA ASP A 9 -21.46 -19.09 17.22
C ASP A 9 -20.20 -18.28 16.91
N THR A 10 -19.13 -18.98 16.55
CA THR A 10 -17.83 -18.40 16.20
C THR A 10 -17.96 -17.39 15.06
N TYR A 11 -18.92 -17.57 14.15
CA TYR A 11 -19.20 -16.64 13.06
C TYR A 11 -19.80 -15.32 13.59
N GLU A 12 -20.83 -15.39 14.43
CA GLU A 12 -21.46 -14.22 15.04
C GLU A 12 -20.46 -13.44 15.90
N LEU A 13 -19.62 -14.16 16.65
CA LEU A 13 -18.54 -13.57 17.45
C LEU A 13 -17.49 -12.86 16.58
N SER A 14 -17.15 -13.45 15.43
CA SER A 14 -16.19 -12.85 14.48
C SER A 14 -16.75 -11.58 13.85
N LEU A 15 -18.03 -11.57 13.48
CA LEU A 15 -18.70 -10.37 12.96
C LEU A 15 -18.77 -9.26 14.01
N ALA A 16 -19.12 -9.61 15.25
CA ALA A 16 -19.14 -8.67 16.35
C ALA A 16 -17.75 -8.08 16.62
N LEU A 17 -16.71 -8.93 16.63
CA LEU A 17 -15.32 -8.49 16.79
C LEU A 17 -14.89 -7.56 15.65
N LEU A 18 -15.19 -7.91 14.40
CA LEU A 18 -14.88 -7.09 13.24
C LEU A 18 -15.55 -5.71 13.34
N GLY A 19 -16.82 -5.67 13.75
CA GLY A 19 -17.56 -4.42 13.96
C GLY A 19 -16.96 -3.57 15.07
N VAL A 20 -16.55 -4.16 16.19
CA VAL A 20 -15.85 -3.46 17.27
C VAL A 20 -14.51 -2.91 16.78
N ILE A 21 -13.71 -3.72 16.08
CA ILE A 21 -12.42 -3.28 15.52
C ILE A 21 -12.63 -2.12 14.55
N ALA A 22 -13.63 -2.18 13.67
CA ALA A 22 -13.93 -1.12 12.73
C ALA A 22 -14.36 0.19 13.43
N LEU A 23 -15.22 0.10 14.46
CA LEU A 23 -15.63 1.26 15.26
C LEU A 23 -14.45 1.86 16.02
N VAL A 24 -13.61 1.02 16.62
CA VAL A 24 -12.39 1.47 17.28
C VAL A 24 -11.48 2.16 16.27
N ALA A 25 -11.17 1.54 15.14
CA ALA A 25 -10.33 2.14 14.10
C ALA A 25 -10.88 3.46 13.57
N ALA A 26 -12.21 3.61 13.47
CA ALA A 26 -12.84 4.86 13.01
C ALA A 26 -12.79 5.99 14.05
N TRP A 27 -12.89 5.67 15.35
CA TRP A 27 -12.86 6.67 16.42
C TRP A 27 -11.47 6.98 16.93
N LEU A 28 -10.56 6.00 16.84
CA LEU A 28 -9.24 6.05 17.44
C LEU A 28 -8.41 7.26 16.98
N PRO A 29 -8.39 7.67 15.69
CA PRO A 29 -7.68 8.88 15.26
C PRO A 29 -8.05 10.12 16.07
N ALA A 30 -9.35 10.37 16.28
CA ALA A 30 -9.83 11.54 17.03
C ALA A 30 -9.37 11.58 18.50
N PHE A 31 -8.98 10.44 19.08
CA PHE A 31 -8.42 10.37 20.43
C PHE A 31 -6.88 10.45 20.45
N LEU A 32 -6.23 10.18 19.31
CA LEU A 32 -4.79 10.17 19.15
C LEU A 32 -4.22 11.50 18.65
N ASP A 33 -5.04 12.39 18.08
CA ASP A 33 -4.61 13.69 17.51
C ASP A 33 -3.72 14.57 18.42
N GLN A 34 -3.78 14.37 19.74
CA GLN A 34 -2.95 15.12 20.72
C GLN A 34 -1.96 14.25 21.50
N ARG A 35 -1.74 13.00 21.07
CA ARG A 35 -0.86 12.02 21.74
C ARG A 35 0.29 11.63 20.81
N PRO A 36 1.50 11.35 21.34
CA PRO A 36 2.65 10.93 20.53
C PRO A 36 2.58 9.45 20.12
N LEU A 37 1.39 8.94 19.80
CA LEU A 37 1.15 7.53 19.46
C LEU A 37 0.59 7.43 18.05
N SER A 38 1.20 6.59 17.21
CA SER A 38 0.70 6.32 15.86
C SER A 38 -0.47 5.33 15.87
N LEU A 39 -1.38 5.48 14.92
CA LEU A 39 -2.53 4.60 14.76
C LEU A 39 -2.13 3.12 14.64
N PRO A 40 -1.14 2.71 13.80
CA PRO A 40 -0.74 1.30 13.69
C PRO A 40 -0.19 0.73 15.00
N LEU A 41 0.57 1.52 15.77
CA LEU A 41 1.11 1.06 17.06
C LEU A 41 -0.02 0.69 18.02
N VAL A 42 -1.07 1.50 18.08
CA VAL A 42 -2.21 1.26 18.95
C VAL A 42 -3.04 0.07 18.45
N LEU A 43 -3.30 -0.04 17.15
CA LEU A 43 -4.03 -1.17 16.57
C LEU A 43 -3.30 -2.51 16.79
N VAL A 44 -1.98 -2.55 16.57
CA VAL A 44 -1.14 -3.73 16.86
C VAL A 44 -1.17 -4.04 18.36
N GLY A 45 -1.09 -3.03 19.23
CA GLY A 45 -1.18 -3.20 20.67
C GLY A 45 -2.53 -3.78 21.12
N ILE A 46 -3.64 -3.32 20.54
CA ILE A 46 -4.98 -3.86 20.79
C ILE A 46 -5.05 -5.31 20.34
N GLY A 47 -4.56 -5.63 19.13
CA GLY A 47 -4.49 -7.01 18.63
C GLY A 47 -3.69 -7.92 19.57
N ALA A 48 -2.48 -7.50 19.96
CA ALA A 48 -1.64 -8.25 20.88
C ALA A 48 -2.32 -8.46 22.25
N LEU A 49 -3.03 -7.46 22.78
CA LEU A 49 -3.76 -7.59 24.03
C LEU A 49 -4.96 -8.55 23.90
N LEU A 50 -5.71 -8.47 22.81
CA LEU A 50 -6.88 -9.32 22.55
C LEU A 50 -6.51 -10.81 22.49
N PHE A 51 -5.35 -11.14 21.91
CA PHE A 51 -4.89 -12.52 21.73
C PHE A 51 -3.99 -13.04 22.87
N THR A 52 -3.58 -12.19 23.82
CA THR A 52 -2.84 -12.63 25.02
C THR A 52 -3.77 -13.00 26.18
N VAL A 53 -4.98 -12.45 26.22
CA VAL A 53 -5.99 -12.79 27.23
C VAL A 53 -6.72 -14.08 26.82
N PRO A 54 -6.94 -15.05 27.73
CA PRO A 54 -7.75 -16.23 27.44
C PRO A 54 -9.16 -15.80 27.05
N SER A 55 -9.46 -15.88 25.76
CA SER A 55 -10.70 -15.39 25.17
C SER A 55 -11.33 -16.51 24.34
N PRO A 56 -12.67 -16.60 24.27
CA PRO A 56 -13.35 -17.57 23.40
C PRO A 56 -13.24 -17.21 21.90
N LEU A 57 -12.35 -16.27 21.55
CA LEU A 57 -12.13 -15.85 20.17
C LEU A 57 -11.54 -17.00 19.34
N PRO A 58 -11.89 -17.08 18.05
CA PRO A 58 -11.24 -18.01 17.14
C PRO A 58 -9.73 -17.75 17.09
N GLU A 59 -8.96 -18.82 16.98
CA GLU A 59 -7.51 -18.73 16.81
C GLU A 59 -7.19 -18.15 15.42
N LEU A 60 -6.85 -16.87 15.38
CA LEU A 60 -6.45 -16.18 14.15
C LEU A 60 -4.93 -16.34 13.98
N ASP A 61 -4.49 -17.51 13.52
CA ASP A 61 -3.10 -17.73 13.12
C ASP A 61 -2.95 -17.51 11.59
N PRO A 62 -2.24 -16.46 11.16
CA PRO A 62 -1.95 -16.21 9.75
C PRO A 62 -1.24 -17.38 9.05
N ARG A 63 -0.45 -18.18 9.80
CA ARG A 63 0.31 -19.32 9.27
C ARG A 63 -0.60 -20.50 8.91
N GLN A 64 -1.76 -20.60 9.56
CA GLN A 64 -2.75 -21.63 9.27
C GLN A 64 -3.65 -21.24 8.09
N HIS A 65 -3.77 -19.93 7.80
CA HIS A 65 -4.63 -19.37 6.77
C HIS A 65 -3.85 -18.45 5.82
N LEU A 66 -2.71 -18.94 5.29
CA LEU A 66 -1.79 -18.15 4.47
C LEU A 66 -2.47 -17.49 3.26
N GLU A 67 -3.24 -18.27 2.49
CA GLU A 67 -3.92 -17.75 1.29
C GLU A 67 -4.93 -16.66 1.64
N SER A 68 -5.78 -16.88 2.66
CA SER A 68 -6.76 -15.87 3.08
C SER A 68 -6.09 -14.62 3.66
N THR A 69 -4.99 -14.79 4.40
CA THR A 69 -4.22 -13.67 4.94
C THR A 69 -3.60 -12.86 3.82
N GLU A 70 -2.95 -13.52 2.86
CA GLU A 70 -2.36 -12.89 1.69
C GLU A 70 -3.40 -12.06 0.94
N ARG A 71 -4.54 -12.67 0.57
CA ARG A 71 -5.63 -11.96 -0.14
C ARG A 71 -6.21 -10.79 0.65
N LEU A 72 -6.34 -10.92 1.97
CA LEU A 72 -6.86 -9.86 2.82
C LEU A 72 -5.87 -8.68 2.93
N THR A 73 -4.59 -8.98 3.12
CA THR A 73 -3.53 -7.96 3.17
C THR A 73 -3.32 -7.28 1.81
N GLU A 74 -3.34 -8.05 0.73
CA GLU A 74 -3.32 -7.59 -0.66
C GLU A 74 -4.45 -6.58 -0.90
N LEU A 75 -5.69 -6.94 -0.55
CA LEU A 75 -6.83 -6.03 -0.69
C LEU A 75 -6.68 -4.75 0.15
N GLY A 76 -6.14 -4.85 1.36
CA GLY A 76 -5.85 -3.69 2.21
C GLY A 76 -4.86 -2.72 1.55
N VAL A 77 -3.75 -3.25 1.02
CA VAL A 77 -2.74 -2.45 0.29
C VAL A 77 -3.34 -1.85 -0.98
N LEU A 78 -4.14 -2.60 -1.74
CA LEU A 78 -4.78 -2.08 -2.95
C LEU A 78 -5.68 -0.88 -2.65
N VAL A 79 -6.49 -0.95 -1.58
CA VAL A 79 -7.35 0.17 -1.16
C VAL A 79 -6.51 1.38 -0.74
N ALA A 80 -5.41 1.17 -0.01
CA ALA A 80 -4.49 2.24 0.37
C ALA A 80 -3.86 2.92 -0.86
N LEU A 81 -3.46 2.13 -1.87
CA LEU A 81 -2.88 2.65 -3.11
C LEU A 81 -3.86 3.48 -3.93
N VAL A 82 -5.14 3.11 -3.97
CA VAL A 82 -6.17 3.93 -4.62
C VAL A 82 -6.27 5.29 -3.93
N GLY A 83 -6.30 5.31 -2.59
CA GLY A 83 -6.30 6.56 -1.83
C GLY A 83 -5.08 7.43 -2.13
N ALA A 84 -3.88 6.82 -2.12
CA ALA A 84 -2.64 7.51 -2.45
C ALA A 84 -2.63 8.04 -3.89
N GLY A 85 -3.06 7.25 -4.87
CA GLY A 85 -3.13 7.65 -6.28
C GLY A 85 -4.09 8.82 -6.53
N LEU A 86 -5.27 8.79 -5.91
CA LEU A 86 -6.27 9.86 -6.03
C LEU A 86 -5.83 11.17 -5.35
N SER A 87 -4.96 11.10 -4.34
CA SER A 87 -4.45 12.29 -3.65
C SER A 87 -3.32 13.02 -4.41
N ILE A 88 -2.88 12.49 -5.55
CA ILE A 88 -1.81 13.11 -6.36
C ILE A 88 -2.42 14.10 -7.35
N ASP A 89 -2.36 15.38 -6.99
CA ASP A 89 -2.92 16.47 -7.80
C ASP A 89 -1.95 17.08 -8.83
N ARG A 90 -0.84 16.38 -9.16
CA ARG A 90 0.20 16.91 -10.06
C ARG A 90 0.47 16.07 -11.30
N PRO A 91 0.62 16.71 -12.48
CA PRO A 91 0.99 16.00 -13.70
C PRO A 91 2.41 15.44 -13.59
N ILE A 92 2.54 14.15 -13.86
CA ILE A 92 3.81 13.42 -13.86
C ILE A 92 4.79 14.09 -14.82
N GLY A 93 6.03 14.29 -14.37
CA GLY A 93 7.07 14.87 -15.21
C GLY A 93 8.47 14.69 -14.64
N TRP A 94 9.46 14.49 -15.51
CA TRP A 94 10.84 14.17 -15.13
C TRP A 94 11.49 15.16 -14.15
N ARG A 95 11.28 16.47 -14.37
CA ARG A 95 11.82 17.52 -13.49
C ARG A 95 11.00 17.73 -12.22
N ARG A 96 9.67 17.66 -12.34
CA ARG A 96 8.74 17.90 -11.22
C ARG A 96 8.74 16.77 -10.20
N TRP A 97 8.98 15.55 -10.65
CA TRP A 97 9.06 14.34 -9.83
C TRP A 97 10.52 13.92 -9.55
N ALA A 98 11.50 14.78 -9.85
CA ALA A 98 12.91 14.47 -9.60
C ALA A 98 13.19 14.03 -8.15
N PRO A 99 12.57 14.63 -7.11
CA PRO A 99 12.69 14.13 -5.74
C PRO A 99 12.16 12.70 -5.58
N THR A 100 10.94 12.41 -6.04
CA THR A 100 10.34 11.06 -6.02
C THR A 100 11.21 10.04 -6.74
N TRP A 101 11.74 10.37 -7.93
CA TRP A 101 12.63 9.48 -8.67
C TRP A 101 13.93 9.19 -7.92
N ARG A 102 14.49 10.17 -7.20
CA ARG A 102 15.68 9.96 -6.37
C ARG A 102 15.37 9.07 -5.16
N LEU A 103 14.21 9.23 -4.54
CA LEU A 103 13.78 8.36 -3.44
C LEU A 103 13.60 6.91 -3.93
N LEU A 104 12.83 6.71 -5.00
CA LEU A 104 12.53 5.38 -5.54
C LEU A 104 13.74 4.70 -6.20
N ALA A 105 14.53 5.41 -7.00
CA ALA A 105 15.62 4.81 -7.79
C ALA A 105 16.96 4.79 -7.06
N VAL A 106 17.13 5.56 -5.98
CA VAL A 106 18.39 5.63 -5.22
C VAL A 106 18.17 5.28 -3.76
N ALA A 107 17.31 6.00 -3.05
CA ALA A 107 17.15 5.80 -1.61
C ALA A 107 16.59 4.41 -1.27
N LEU A 108 15.56 3.94 -1.99
CA LEU A 108 14.96 2.63 -1.78
C LEU A 108 15.96 1.48 -2.02
N PRO A 109 16.67 1.38 -3.17
CA PRO A 109 17.70 0.34 -3.35
C PRO A 109 18.82 0.40 -2.31
N LEU A 110 19.25 1.61 -1.92
CA LEU A 110 20.25 1.78 -0.86
C LEU A 110 19.71 1.31 0.49
N GLY A 111 18.45 1.59 0.80
CA GLY A 111 17.77 1.14 2.01
C GLY A 111 17.65 -0.38 2.07
N VAL A 112 17.25 -1.02 0.96
CA VAL A 112 17.22 -2.48 0.81
C VAL A 112 18.62 -3.05 1.04
N GLY A 113 19.64 -2.51 0.36
CA GLY A 113 21.02 -2.97 0.48
C GLY A 113 21.59 -2.81 1.88
N ALA A 114 21.38 -1.64 2.51
CA ALA A 114 21.83 -1.38 3.88
C ALA A 114 21.16 -2.33 4.88
N SER A 115 19.84 -2.51 4.78
CA SER A 115 19.07 -3.42 5.62
C SER A 115 19.51 -4.88 5.43
N ALA A 116 19.80 -5.29 4.18
CA ALA A 116 20.32 -6.62 3.89
C ALA A 116 21.73 -6.83 4.46
N VAL A 117 22.62 -5.83 4.34
CA VAL A 117 23.96 -5.91 4.94
C VAL A 117 23.88 -6.01 6.46
N LEU A 118 23.01 -5.23 7.10
CA LEU A 118 22.78 -5.32 8.55
C LEU A 118 22.18 -6.67 8.94
N GLY A 119 21.19 -7.18 8.19
CA GLY A 119 20.61 -8.49 8.43
C GLY A 119 21.62 -9.63 8.30
N TRP A 120 22.52 -9.56 7.31
CA TRP A 120 23.58 -10.54 7.17
C TRP A 120 24.62 -10.43 8.28
N TRP A 121 25.17 -9.22 8.51
CA TRP A 121 26.30 -9.03 9.42
C TRP A 121 25.91 -9.02 10.89
N ALA A 122 24.82 -8.34 11.27
CA ALA A 122 24.40 -8.20 12.66
C ALA A 122 23.50 -9.35 13.14
N LEU A 123 22.65 -9.90 12.27
CA LEU A 123 21.72 -10.99 12.62
C LEU A 123 22.18 -12.37 12.13
N GLY A 124 23.26 -12.46 11.34
CA GLY A 124 23.79 -13.72 10.83
C GLY A 124 22.89 -14.40 9.79
N LEU A 125 22.02 -13.65 9.13
CA LEU A 125 21.09 -14.21 8.14
C LEU A 125 21.82 -14.68 6.88
N ALA A 126 21.30 -15.75 6.27
CA ALA A 126 21.75 -16.18 4.95
C ALA A 126 21.52 -15.06 3.91
N PRO A 127 22.33 -14.96 2.84
CA PRO A 127 22.23 -13.86 1.88
C PRO A 127 20.83 -13.65 1.29
N ALA A 128 20.12 -14.73 0.97
CA ALA A 128 18.74 -14.65 0.47
C ALA A 128 17.76 -14.12 1.53
N SER A 129 17.84 -14.59 2.77
CA SER A 129 16.99 -14.12 3.87
C SER A 129 17.30 -12.67 4.23
N ALA A 130 18.56 -12.26 4.16
CA ALA A 130 18.99 -10.89 4.39
C ALA A 130 18.47 -9.94 3.29
N ALA A 131 18.57 -10.37 2.02
CA ALA A 131 17.99 -9.62 0.90
C ALA A 131 16.45 -9.50 1.02
N LEU A 132 15.77 -10.58 1.42
CA LEU A 132 14.33 -10.57 1.66
C LEU A 132 13.96 -9.62 2.81
N LEU A 133 14.71 -9.64 3.92
CA LEU A 133 14.52 -8.72 5.03
C LEU A 133 14.64 -7.26 4.55
N GLY A 134 15.66 -6.94 3.76
CA GLY A 134 15.81 -5.61 3.18
C GLY A 134 14.67 -5.21 2.26
N ALA A 135 14.19 -6.14 1.43
CA ALA A 135 13.08 -5.90 0.52
C ALA A 135 11.74 -5.63 1.24
N VAL A 136 11.53 -6.21 2.42
CA VAL A 136 10.32 -6.01 3.23
C VAL A 136 10.42 -4.80 4.16
N LEU A 137 11.63 -4.43 4.60
CA LEU A 137 11.82 -3.37 5.60
C LEU A 137 12.06 -1.98 4.98
N ALA A 138 12.65 -1.91 3.79
CA ALA A 138 12.96 -0.64 3.13
C ALA A 138 11.76 0.12 2.54
N PRO A 139 10.70 -0.54 2.02
CA PRO A 139 9.44 0.11 1.62
C PRO A 139 8.85 0.97 2.74
N THR A 140 8.37 2.17 2.41
CA THR A 140 7.75 3.13 3.35
C THR A 140 6.23 3.20 3.15
N ASP A 141 5.46 3.13 4.23
CA ASP A 141 4.00 2.93 4.16
C ASP A 141 3.23 4.18 3.68
N PRO A 142 2.40 4.08 2.62
CA PRO A 142 1.55 5.17 2.14
C PRO A 142 0.45 5.60 3.12
N VAL A 143 -0.04 4.69 3.96
CA VAL A 143 -1.13 4.96 4.91
C VAL A 143 -0.66 5.85 6.06
N LEU A 144 0.54 5.59 6.57
CA LEU A 144 1.14 6.46 7.59
C LEU A 144 1.54 7.83 7.05
N ALA A 145 1.91 7.91 5.76
CA ALA A 145 2.22 9.17 5.11
C ALA A 145 0.98 10.09 5.01
N SER A 146 -0.24 9.54 4.91
CA SER A 146 -1.47 10.34 5.00
C SER A 146 -1.79 10.84 6.41
N ASP A 147 -1.43 10.11 7.47
CA ASP A 147 -1.68 10.51 8.87
C ASP A 147 -0.66 11.56 9.38
N VAL A 148 0.55 11.59 8.82
CA VAL A 148 1.58 12.61 9.12
C VAL A 148 1.33 13.92 8.35
N GLN A 149 0.26 14.00 7.54
CA GLN A 149 -0.21 15.26 6.97
C GLN A 149 -0.93 16.08 8.04
N VAL A 150 -0.12 16.72 8.89
CA VAL A 150 -0.58 17.71 9.87
C VAL A 150 -1.23 18.87 9.12
N GLY A 151 -2.52 19.08 9.39
CA GLY A 151 -3.20 20.36 9.29
C GLY A 151 -4.18 20.50 8.13
N GLU A 152 -5.48 20.45 8.46
CA GLU A 152 -6.54 21.11 7.70
C GLU A 152 -6.07 22.52 7.27
N PRO A 153 -6.37 22.96 6.04
CA PRO A 153 -6.11 24.35 5.68
C PRO A 153 -6.97 25.20 6.62
N THR A 154 -6.32 25.92 7.53
CA THR A 154 -6.95 27.09 8.15
C THR A 154 -7.29 28.00 6.99
N VAL A 155 -8.58 28.04 6.67
CA VAL A 155 -9.22 29.09 5.87
C VAL A 155 -8.96 30.40 6.61
N ASP A 156 -7.78 30.98 6.37
CA ASP A 156 -7.52 32.38 6.61
C ASP A 156 -7.23 32.99 5.24
N GLU A 157 -8.29 33.46 4.59
CA GLU A 157 -8.31 34.07 3.26
C GLU A 157 -7.40 35.30 3.11
N HIS A 158 -6.61 35.70 4.10
CA HIS A 158 -5.78 36.90 4.03
C HIS A 158 -4.47 36.71 4.79
N ARG A 159 -3.43 36.17 4.15
CA ARG A 159 -2.02 36.60 4.30
C ARG A 159 -1.06 35.84 3.38
N VAL A 160 -0.64 36.56 2.34
CA VAL A 160 0.71 36.63 1.75
C VAL A 160 1.78 35.77 2.46
N ASP A 161 2.18 34.64 1.86
CA ASP A 161 3.58 34.26 1.66
C ASP A 161 3.72 33.16 0.58
N ASP A 162 4.28 33.54 -0.56
CA ASP A 162 4.20 32.86 -1.85
C ASP A 162 5.22 31.70 -2.00
N GLY A 163 5.98 31.39 -0.94
CA GLY A 163 7.07 30.41 -0.94
C GLY A 163 6.80 29.16 -0.10
N ALA A 164 6.32 29.32 1.14
CA ALA A 164 6.19 28.21 2.10
C ALA A 164 5.10 27.19 1.71
N HIS A 165 3.98 27.66 1.17
CA HIS A 165 2.90 26.77 0.73
C HIS A 165 3.27 25.89 -0.47
N HIS A 166 4.17 26.36 -1.35
CA HIS A 166 4.66 25.56 -2.47
C HIS A 166 5.63 24.47 -2.01
N GLU A 167 6.49 24.75 -1.03
CA GLU A 167 7.43 23.76 -0.50
C GLU A 167 6.72 22.64 0.26
N GLU A 168 5.70 22.95 1.06
CA GLU A 168 4.90 21.94 1.78
C GLU A 168 4.08 21.04 0.84
N ASP A 169 3.54 21.60 -0.24
CA ASP A 169 2.80 20.85 -1.27
C ASP A 169 3.75 19.95 -2.08
N ASP A 170 4.95 20.45 -2.41
CA ASP A 170 6.01 19.69 -3.08
C ASP A 170 6.45 18.48 -2.25
N VAL A 171 6.63 18.67 -0.93
CA VAL A 171 7.01 17.61 0.00
C VAL A 171 5.87 16.58 0.13
N ARG A 172 4.62 17.02 0.29
CA ARG A 172 3.46 16.13 0.38
C ARG A 172 3.32 15.24 -0.85
N VAL A 173 3.30 15.83 -2.05
CA VAL A 173 3.20 15.06 -3.30
C VAL A 173 4.39 14.11 -3.44
N THR A 174 5.60 14.53 -3.06
CA THR A 174 6.80 13.68 -3.11
C THR A 174 6.67 12.47 -2.18
N LEU A 175 6.27 12.68 -0.92
CA LEU A 175 6.14 11.61 0.07
C LEU A 175 5.01 10.65 -0.29
N THR A 176 3.85 11.15 -0.70
CA THR A 176 2.72 10.31 -1.11
C THR A 176 3.04 9.50 -2.36
N SER A 177 3.71 10.10 -3.34
CA SER A 177 4.11 9.40 -4.56
C SER A 177 5.21 8.38 -4.34
N GLU A 178 6.17 8.66 -3.45
CA GLU A 178 7.16 7.69 -3.02
C GLU A 178 6.48 6.50 -2.32
N ALA A 179 5.64 6.80 -1.33
CA ALA A 179 5.02 5.78 -0.49
C ALA A 179 4.10 4.86 -1.30
N GLY A 180 3.31 5.42 -2.23
CA GLY A 180 2.45 4.61 -3.09
C GLY A 180 3.20 3.79 -4.16
N LEU A 181 4.34 4.27 -4.68
CA LEU A 181 5.10 3.52 -5.68
C LEU A 181 6.08 2.51 -5.08
N ASN A 182 6.60 2.74 -3.88
CA ASN A 182 7.64 1.88 -3.34
C ASN A 182 7.11 0.46 -3.06
N ASP A 183 5.85 0.29 -2.66
CA ASP A 183 5.26 -1.04 -2.39
C ASP A 183 5.28 -1.89 -3.65
N GLY A 184 4.93 -1.30 -4.79
CA GLY A 184 5.01 -1.95 -6.10
C GLY A 184 6.47 -2.18 -6.57
N LEU A 185 7.38 -1.26 -6.25
CA LEU A 185 8.81 -1.35 -6.61
C LEU A 185 9.64 -2.19 -5.64
N ALA A 186 9.06 -2.67 -4.54
CA ALA A 186 9.68 -3.61 -3.62
C ALA A 186 9.78 -5.02 -4.22
N PHE A 187 8.80 -5.40 -5.04
CA PHE A 187 8.69 -6.75 -5.63
C PHE A 187 9.93 -7.21 -6.40
N PRO A 188 10.57 -6.39 -7.26
CA PRO A 188 11.84 -6.76 -7.88
C PRO A 188 12.88 -7.25 -6.86
N PHE A 189 12.98 -6.61 -5.69
CA PHE A 189 13.95 -7.01 -4.66
C PHE A 189 13.53 -8.31 -3.95
N VAL A 190 12.23 -8.53 -3.74
CA VAL A 190 11.70 -9.81 -3.26
C VAL A 190 12.03 -10.95 -4.24
N TYR A 191 11.81 -10.74 -5.54
CA TYR A 191 12.17 -11.72 -6.58
C TYR A 191 13.69 -11.94 -6.69
N ALA A 192 14.51 -10.91 -6.46
CA ALA A 192 15.95 -11.07 -6.35
C ALA A 192 16.33 -11.99 -5.18
N ALA A 193 15.72 -11.78 -4.00
CA ALA A 193 15.96 -12.64 -2.83
C ALA A 193 15.56 -14.10 -3.10
N ILE A 194 14.42 -14.33 -3.77
CA ILE A 194 13.98 -15.66 -4.20
C ILE A 194 14.98 -16.26 -5.19
N ALA A 195 15.46 -15.49 -6.16
CA ALA A 195 16.42 -15.96 -7.16
C ALA A 195 17.76 -16.34 -6.53
N ILE A 196 18.24 -15.56 -5.55
CA ILE A 196 19.45 -15.86 -4.76
C ILE A 196 19.27 -17.16 -3.98
N ALA A 197 18.08 -17.41 -3.42
CA ALA A 197 17.80 -18.67 -2.71
C ALA A 197 17.74 -19.89 -3.64
N ALA A 198 17.30 -19.69 -4.89
CA ALA A 198 17.00 -20.76 -5.83
C ALA A 198 18.19 -21.19 -6.71
N THR A 199 19.26 -20.38 -6.80
CA THR A 199 20.34 -20.61 -7.78
C THR A 199 21.72 -20.41 -7.16
N ASP A 200 22.63 -21.37 -7.40
CA ASP A 200 24.02 -21.33 -6.89
C ASP A 200 24.98 -20.41 -7.69
N GLY A 201 24.48 -19.57 -8.62
CA GLY A 201 25.33 -18.75 -9.49
C GLY A 201 24.64 -17.55 -10.12
N ASN A 202 25.40 -16.66 -10.77
CA ASN A 202 24.95 -15.32 -11.20
C ASN A 202 24.06 -15.29 -12.47
N GLY A 203 23.65 -16.44 -13.01
CA GLY A 203 22.84 -16.53 -14.23
C GLY A 203 21.43 -15.92 -14.09
N TRP A 204 20.97 -15.68 -12.86
CA TRP A 204 19.66 -15.09 -12.58
C TRP A 204 19.60 -13.58 -12.83
N ILE A 205 20.72 -12.86 -12.74
CA ILE A 205 20.73 -11.38 -12.76
C ILE A 205 20.16 -10.82 -14.07
N GLY A 206 20.58 -11.38 -15.22
CA GLY A 206 20.11 -10.91 -16.52
C GLY A 206 18.59 -11.09 -16.70
N ARG A 207 18.06 -12.23 -16.26
CA ARG A 207 16.61 -12.50 -16.26
C ARG A 207 15.88 -11.58 -15.29
N TRP A 208 16.42 -11.40 -14.08
CA TRP A 208 15.85 -10.53 -13.07
C TRP A 208 15.73 -9.08 -13.55
N VAL A 209 16.80 -8.51 -14.15
CA VAL A 209 16.73 -7.16 -14.72
C VAL A 209 15.71 -7.09 -15.86
N ALA A 210 15.76 -8.02 -16.82
CA ALA A 210 14.90 -7.94 -18.00
C ALA A 210 13.42 -8.18 -17.67
N VAL A 211 13.13 -9.16 -16.82
CA VAL A 211 11.77 -9.58 -16.48
C VAL A 211 11.26 -8.79 -15.29
N ASP A 212 11.85 -8.99 -14.11
CA ASP A 212 11.31 -8.49 -12.85
C ASP A 212 11.47 -6.97 -12.72
N VAL A 213 12.58 -6.38 -13.16
CA VAL A 213 12.78 -4.92 -13.09
C VAL A 213 12.14 -4.18 -14.27
N VAL A 214 12.38 -4.62 -15.52
CA VAL A 214 11.95 -3.87 -16.70
C VAL A 214 10.56 -4.26 -17.15
N TYR A 215 10.33 -5.52 -17.52
CA TYR A 215 9.06 -5.95 -18.11
C TYR A 215 7.88 -5.78 -17.15
N ARG A 216 7.98 -6.30 -15.92
CA ARG A 216 6.84 -6.28 -14.98
C ARG A 216 6.44 -4.87 -14.56
N VAL A 217 7.41 -3.98 -14.36
CA VAL A 217 7.17 -2.55 -14.09
C VAL A 217 6.53 -1.89 -15.30
N ALA A 218 7.09 -2.08 -16.50
CA ALA A 218 6.55 -1.49 -17.73
C ALA A 218 5.13 -1.97 -18.04
N ALA A 219 4.84 -3.26 -17.80
CA ALA A 219 3.52 -3.83 -17.95
C ALA A 219 2.53 -3.24 -16.93
N GLY A 220 2.93 -3.12 -15.65
CA GLY A 220 2.12 -2.49 -14.61
C GLY A 220 1.77 -1.04 -14.96
N VAL A 221 2.77 -0.21 -15.27
CA VAL A 221 2.57 1.19 -15.69
C VAL A 221 1.70 1.27 -16.95
N GLY A 222 2.01 0.49 -17.98
CA GLY A 222 1.30 0.52 -19.25
C GLY A 222 -0.18 0.14 -19.11
N ILE A 223 -0.48 -0.86 -18.29
CA ILE A 223 -1.86 -1.31 -18.03
C ILE A 223 -2.60 -0.30 -17.17
N GLY A 224 -1.98 0.23 -16.11
CA GLY A 224 -2.57 1.29 -15.29
C GLY A 224 -2.96 2.50 -16.13
N VAL A 225 -2.03 3.02 -16.94
CA VAL A 225 -2.30 4.14 -17.88
C VAL A 225 -3.44 3.80 -18.84
N ALA A 226 -3.45 2.59 -19.40
CA ALA A 226 -4.50 2.18 -20.34
C ALA A 226 -5.88 2.11 -19.67
N VAL A 227 -5.97 1.58 -18.45
CA VAL A 227 -7.20 1.49 -17.67
C VAL A 227 -7.70 2.87 -17.27
N GLY A 228 -6.86 3.70 -16.65
CA GLY A 228 -7.21 5.07 -16.27
C GLY A 228 -7.65 5.92 -17.47
N TRP A 229 -6.92 5.82 -18.58
CA TRP A 229 -7.28 6.50 -19.83
C TRP A 229 -8.64 6.03 -20.38
N LEU A 230 -8.90 4.72 -20.37
CA LEU A 230 -10.17 4.16 -20.85
C LEU A 230 -11.34 4.63 -19.98
N LEU A 231 -11.19 4.60 -18.66
CA LEU A 231 -12.21 5.04 -17.72
C LEU A 231 -12.50 6.54 -17.87
N CYS A 232 -11.46 7.36 -17.92
CA CYS A 232 -11.58 8.79 -18.19
C CYS A 232 -12.30 9.04 -19.54
N ARG A 233 -11.90 8.30 -20.59
CA ARG A 233 -12.52 8.41 -21.91
C ARG A 233 -14.01 8.04 -21.91
N ILE A 234 -14.43 7.08 -21.10
CA ILE A 234 -15.82 6.65 -20.94
C ILE A 234 -16.62 7.66 -20.13
N ALA A 235 -16.07 8.12 -18.99
CA ALA A 235 -16.72 9.06 -18.08
C ALA A 235 -16.99 10.41 -18.76
N PHE A 236 -16.06 10.92 -19.57
CA PHE A 236 -16.17 12.23 -20.24
C PHE A 236 -16.69 12.16 -21.69
N ARG A 237 -17.40 11.09 -22.09
CA ARG A 237 -18.08 11.04 -23.42
C ARG A 237 -19.29 11.99 -23.47
N PRO A 238 -19.64 12.57 -24.66
CA PRO A 238 -20.83 13.41 -24.86
C PRO A 238 -22.14 12.67 -24.48
N PRO A 239 -23.26 13.39 -24.25
CA PRO A 239 -24.39 12.91 -23.45
C PRO A 239 -25.00 11.60 -23.98
N GLY A 240 -25.12 10.62 -23.08
CA GLY A 240 -25.66 9.28 -23.30
C GLY A 240 -25.64 8.46 -22.00
N PRO A 241 -26.08 7.19 -22.02
CA PRO A 241 -26.15 6.33 -20.82
C PRO A 241 -24.80 6.11 -20.11
N THR A 242 -23.67 6.41 -20.76
CA THR A 242 -22.32 6.36 -20.18
C THR A 242 -22.03 7.49 -19.18
N ARG A 243 -22.83 8.56 -19.15
CA ARG A 243 -22.73 9.62 -18.12
C ARG A 243 -23.06 9.09 -16.72
N ALA A 244 -23.82 8.00 -16.63
CA ALA A 244 -24.09 7.32 -15.37
C ALA A 244 -22.83 6.86 -14.63
N LEU A 245 -21.68 6.72 -15.31
CA LEU A 245 -20.39 6.44 -14.67
C LEU A 245 -19.79 7.69 -14.01
N ALA A 246 -20.00 8.88 -14.59
CA ALA A 246 -19.61 10.14 -13.99
C ALA A 246 -20.56 10.55 -12.84
N ASP A 247 -21.81 10.10 -12.89
CA ASP A 247 -22.81 10.29 -11.83
C ASP A 247 -22.78 9.17 -10.77
N ALA A 248 -21.94 8.14 -10.96
CA ALA A 248 -21.75 7.06 -9.98
C ALA A 248 -20.91 7.55 -8.79
N SER A 249 -21.00 6.86 -7.65
CA SER A 249 -20.17 7.19 -6.50
C SER A 249 -18.69 7.04 -6.86
N GLU A 250 -17.91 8.10 -6.61
CA GLU A 250 -16.47 8.14 -6.88
C GLU A 250 -15.73 6.93 -6.29
N GLY A 251 -16.12 6.52 -5.07
CA GLY A 251 -15.58 5.31 -4.42
C GLY A 251 -15.88 4.00 -5.17
N PHE A 252 -17.04 3.87 -5.82
CA PHE A 252 -17.35 2.67 -6.60
C PHE A 252 -16.56 2.61 -7.90
N VAL A 253 -16.40 3.76 -8.58
CA VAL A 253 -15.58 3.85 -9.79
C VAL A 253 -14.11 3.59 -9.47
N GLY A 254 -13.59 4.13 -8.36
CA GLY A 254 -12.24 3.86 -7.87
C GLY A 254 -11.99 2.38 -7.58
N LEU A 255 -12.92 1.71 -6.87
CA LEU A 255 -12.83 0.27 -6.63
C LEU A 255 -12.88 -0.56 -7.92
N ALA A 256 -13.73 -0.18 -8.88
CA ALA A 256 -13.79 -0.85 -10.18
C ALA A 256 -12.49 -0.68 -10.98
N ALA A 257 -11.92 0.53 -10.97
CA ALA A 257 -10.62 0.83 -11.58
C ALA A 257 -9.50 -0.01 -10.96
N MET A 258 -9.47 -0.07 -9.63
CA MET A 258 -8.52 -0.86 -8.85
C MET A 258 -8.55 -2.34 -9.26
N PHE A 259 -9.71 -2.99 -9.21
CA PHE A 259 -9.82 -4.41 -9.57
C PHE A 259 -9.48 -4.67 -11.04
N LEU A 260 -9.90 -3.77 -11.94
CA LEU A 260 -9.62 -3.91 -13.37
C LEU A 260 -8.13 -3.74 -13.68
N ALA A 261 -7.48 -2.71 -13.12
CA ALA A 261 -6.06 -2.47 -13.31
C ALA A 261 -5.21 -3.58 -12.70
N TYR A 262 -5.51 -3.97 -11.46
CA TYR A 262 -4.82 -5.05 -10.76
C TYR A 262 -4.93 -6.37 -11.53
N GLY A 263 -6.17 -6.80 -11.82
CA GLY A 263 -6.43 -8.06 -12.50
C GLY A 263 -5.83 -8.11 -13.90
N ALA A 264 -5.95 -7.03 -14.68
CA ALA A 264 -5.36 -6.97 -16.02
C ALA A 264 -3.82 -7.04 -15.98
N ALA A 265 -3.20 -6.37 -15.00
CA ALA A 265 -1.75 -6.39 -14.84
C ALA A 265 -1.23 -7.76 -14.41
N GLU A 266 -1.87 -8.41 -13.44
CA GLU A 266 -1.50 -9.76 -13.00
C GLU A 266 -1.66 -10.79 -14.14
N LEU A 267 -2.72 -10.68 -14.95
CA LEU A 267 -2.92 -11.53 -16.13
C LEU A 267 -1.83 -11.34 -17.19
N ALA A 268 -1.25 -10.15 -17.28
CA ALA A 268 -0.11 -9.84 -18.13
C ALA A 268 1.24 -10.10 -17.45
N HIS A 269 1.25 -10.71 -16.26
CA HIS A 269 2.45 -10.90 -15.43
C HIS A 269 3.19 -9.60 -15.09
N GLY A 270 2.50 -8.46 -15.07
CA GLY A 270 2.98 -7.19 -14.57
C GLY A 270 2.76 -7.02 -13.07
N TYR A 271 3.26 -5.92 -12.49
CA TYR A 271 2.98 -5.60 -11.09
C TYR A 271 1.62 -4.92 -10.93
N GLY A 272 0.65 -5.65 -10.37
CA GLY A 272 -0.71 -5.14 -10.16
C GLY A 272 -0.77 -3.90 -9.26
N PHE A 273 0.04 -3.84 -8.21
CA PHE A 273 0.12 -2.68 -7.31
C PHE A 273 0.54 -1.39 -8.05
N ILE A 274 1.51 -1.49 -8.97
CA ILE A 274 1.93 -0.36 -9.80
C ILE A 274 0.79 0.05 -10.75
N ALA A 275 0.10 -0.93 -11.34
CA ALA A 275 -1.02 -0.64 -12.23
C ALA A 275 -2.15 0.10 -11.52
N VAL A 276 -2.48 -0.29 -10.28
CA VAL A 276 -3.52 0.35 -9.46
C VAL A 276 -3.16 1.77 -9.10
N PHE A 277 -1.93 2.00 -8.64
CA PHE A 277 -1.46 3.36 -8.32
C PHE A 277 -1.44 4.27 -9.57
N THR A 278 -1.19 3.69 -10.75
CA THR A 278 -1.08 4.45 -12.00
C THR A 278 -2.43 4.74 -12.68
N ALA A 279 -3.46 3.93 -12.41
CA ALA A 279 -4.78 3.99 -13.06
C ALA A 279 -5.64 5.14 -12.55
#